data_AF-A0A960HJF3-F1
#
_entry.id   AF-A0A960HJF3-F1
#
_cell.length_a   1.000
_cell.length_b   1.000
_cell.length_c   1.000
_cell.angle_alpha   90.00
_cell.angle_beta   90.00
_cell.angle_gamma   90.00
#
_symmetry.space_group_name_H-M   'P 1'
#
loop_
_entity.id
_entity.type
_entity.pdbx_description
1 polymer ?
#
loop_
_entity_poly.entity_id
_entity_poly.type
_entity_poly.pdbx_seq_one_letter_code
_entity_poly.pdbx_strand_id
1 'polypeptide(L)'
;MTGRLRRAVAARPALLGVVGAVLLLAGGSWYQAFVTPPYRFIDEQAHAGYVLELQHGRLPSIDTPIDAAAGGGALQERLAMEPERRRDVWVANNPPLTYLLAVGPSALTRALGVPGGPLVGLRLLNVAATAGAVVLAYLLARDLAGGDPTVGLVGAGI
;
A
#
# COMPACT_ATOMS: atom_id res chain seq x y z
N MET A 1 37.54 2.23 -23.88
CA MET A 1 37.06 3.29 -22.96
C MET A 1 35.67 3.86 -23.32
N THR A 2 35.20 3.72 -24.56
CA THR A 2 33.91 4.25 -25.07
C THR A 2 32.65 3.58 -24.49
N GLY A 3 32.69 2.29 -24.15
CA GLY A 3 31.53 1.55 -23.60
C GLY A 3 31.13 1.96 -22.17
N ARG A 4 32.09 2.35 -21.32
CA ARG A 4 31.79 2.79 -19.93
C ARG A 4 31.16 4.17 -19.88
N LEU A 5 31.62 5.09 -20.75
CA LEU A 5 31.04 6.43 -20.88
C LEU A 5 29.61 6.38 -21.43
N ARG A 6 29.33 5.56 -22.44
CA ARG A 6 27.95 5.36 -22.95
C ARG A 6 27.01 4.78 -21.89
N ARG A 7 27.45 3.79 -21.09
CA ARG A 7 26.66 3.25 -19.97
C ARG A 7 26.39 4.29 -18.89
N ALA A 8 27.38 5.09 -18.52
CA ALA A 8 27.20 6.14 -17.52
C ALA A 8 26.26 7.27 -17.99
N VAL A 9 26.35 7.65 -19.28
CA VAL A 9 25.48 8.66 -19.89
C VAL A 9 24.05 8.15 -20.06
N ALA A 10 23.83 6.87 -20.39
CA ALA A 10 22.50 6.27 -20.45
C ALA A 10 21.89 5.99 -19.06
N ALA A 11 22.72 5.77 -18.04
CA ALA A 11 22.26 5.49 -16.68
C ALA A 11 21.59 6.69 -16.00
N ARG A 12 22.05 7.92 -16.27
CA ARG A 12 21.47 9.15 -15.70
C ARG A 12 20.02 9.43 -16.14
N PRO A 13 19.68 9.45 -17.46
CA PRO A 13 18.31 9.66 -17.89
C PRO A 13 17.40 8.49 -17.50
N ALA A 14 17.90 7.25 -17.52
CA ALA A 14 17.15 6.10 -17.03
C ALA A 14 16.81 6.23 -15.54
N LEU A 15 17.78 6.63 -14.71
CA LEU A 15 17.55 6.89 -13.30
C LEU A 15 16.53 8.00 -13.09
N LEU A 16 16.65 9.11 -13.82
CA LEU A 16 15.69 10.22 -13.76
C LEU A 16 14.29 9.76 -14.18
N GLY A 17 14.18 8.92 -15.21
CA GLY A 17 12.92 8.34 -15.65
C GLY A 17 12.27 7.47 -14.58
N VAL A 18 13.04 6.57 -13.96
CA VAL A 18 12.54 5.72 -12.85
C VAL A 18 12.13 6.58 -11.65
N VAL A 19 12.93 7.57 -11.27
CA VAL A 19 12.58 8.50 -10.18
C VAL A 19 11.30 9.26 -10.53
N GLY A 20 11.16 9.73 -11.77
CA GLY A 20 9.94 10.36 -12.27
C GLY A 20 8.72 9.45 -12.18
N ALA A 21 8.86 8.18 -12.61
CA ALA A 21 7.80 7.17 -12.52
C ALA A 21 7.35 6.93 -11.08
N VAL A 22 8.31 6.74 -10.18
CA VAL A 22 8.06 6.54 -8.76
C VAL A 22 7.35 7.75 -8.16
N LEU A 23 7.86 8.96 -8.41
CA LEU A 23 7.24 10.19 -7.90
C LEU A 23 5.82 10.38 -8.43
N LEU A 24 5.57 10.07 -9.71
CA LEU A 24 4.24 10.19 -10.30
C LEU A 24 3.26 9.17 -9.69
N LEU A 25 3.61 7.89 -9.71
CA LEU A 25 2.70 6.81 -9.32
C LEU A 25 2.57 6.67 -7.80
N ALA A 26 3.68 6.70 -7.07
CA ALA A 26 3.64 6.66 -5.60
C ALA A 26 3.15 7.99 -5.02
N GLY A 27 3.49 9.14 -5.63
CA GLY A 27 2.95 10.44 -5.22
C GLY A 27 1.45 10.56 -5.47
N GLY A 28 0.95 10.07 -6.61
CA GLY A 28 -0.48 9.96 -6.87
C GLY A 28 -1.17 9.02 -5.88
N SER A 29 -0.59 7.86 -5.59
CA SER A 29 -1.10 6.93 -4.58
C SER A 29 -1.10 7.55 -3.17
N TRP A 30 -0.07 8.31 -2.82
CA TRP A 30 0.03 9.05 -1.57
C TRP A 30 -1.09 10.08 -1.46
N TYR A 31 -1.29 10.91 -2.48
CA TYR A 31 -2.40 11.86 -2.52
C TYR A 31 -3.75 11.15 -2.29
N GLN A 32 -3.99 10.05 -3.00
CA GLN A 32 -5.22 9.27 -2.84
C GLN A 32 -5.37 8.67 -1.45
N ALA A 33 -4.28 8.30 -0.78
CA ALA A 33 -4.32 7.71 0.56
C ALA A 33 -4.95 8.66 1.59
N PHE A 34 -4.77 9.97 1.42
CA PHE A 34 -5.26 11.00 2.34
C PHE A 34 -6.54 11.69 1.86
N VAL A 35 -6.70 11.89 0.56
CA VAL A 35 -7.88 12.60 0.01
C VAL A 35 -9.11 11.70 -0.06
N THR A 36 -8.92 10.38 -0.25
CA THR A 36 -10.05 9.45 -0.26
C THR A 36 -10.63 9.36 1.15
N PRO A 37 -11.94 9.63 1.35
CA PRO A 37 -12.58 9.46 2.65
C PRO A 37 -12.30 8.08 3.24
N PRO A 38 -12.06 7.99 4.56
CA PRO A 38 -11.81 6.71 5.20
C PRO A 38 -13.06 5.83 5.14
N TYR A 39 -12.85 4.53 4.92
CA TYR A 39 -13.91 3.52 4.84
C TYR A 39 -14.96 3.79 3.76
N ARG A 40 -14.55 4.46 2.67
CA ARG A 40 -15.37 4.70 1.49
C ARG A 40 -15.69 3.40 0.76
N PHE A 41 -14.72 2.48 0.68
CA PHE A 41 -14.89 1.22 -0.03
C PHE A 41 -15.32 0.11 0.93
N ILE A 42 -16.07 -0.87 0.38
CA ILE A 42 -16.80 -1.86 1.17
C ILE A 42 -15.88 -2.67 2.09
N ASP A 43 -14.66 -2.98 1.65
CA ASP A 43 -13.75 -3.89 2.36
C ASP A 43 -12.76 -3.20 3.31
N GLU A 44 -12.72 -1.86 3.34
CA GLU A 44 -11.72 -1.12 4.10
C GLU A 44 -11.82 -1.35 5.61
N GLN A 45 -13.03 -1.48 6.15
CA GLN A 45 -13.24 -1.77 7.56
C GLN A 45 -12.78 -3.19 7.93
N ALA A 46 -12.96 -4.17 7.04
CA ALA A 46 -12.51 -5.53 7.26
C ALA A 46 -10.97 -5.62 7.24
N HIS A 47 -10.31 -4.92 6.31
CA HIS A 47 -8.85 -4.85 6.29
C HIS A 47 -8.30 -4.15 7.55
N ALA A 48 -8.92 -3.06 7.99
CA ALA A 48 -8.55 -2.40 9.24
C ALA A 48 -8.74 -3.34 10.44
N GLY A 49 -9.87 -4.04 10.53
CA GLY A 49 -10.13 -5.04 11.56
C GLY A 49 -9.09 -6.15 11.61
N TYR A 50 -8.65 -6.66 10.45
CA TYR A 50 -7.57 -7.66 10.38
C TYR A 50 -6.29 -7.14 11.04
N VAL A 51 -5.84 -5.93 10.68
CA VAL A 51 -4.61 -5.37 11.25
C VAL A 51 -4.74 -5.09 12.74
N LEU A 52 -5.93 -4.67 13.21
CA LEU A 52 -6.21 -4.48 14.63
C LEU A 52 -6.07 -5.80 15.41
N GLU A 53 -6.56 -6.92 14.89
CA GLU A 53 -6.39 -8.23 15.51
C GLU A 53 -4.92 -8.67 15.56
N LEU A 54 -4.17 -8.46 14.48
CA LEU A 54 -2.74 -8.75 14.45
C LEU A 54 -1.94 -7.89 15.42
N GLN A 55 -2.33 -6.64 15.64
CA GLN A 55 -1.71 -5.77 16.66
C GLN A 55 -1.93 -6.30 18.08
N HIS A 56 -2.98 -7.09 18.30
CA HIS A 56 -3.21 -7.81 19.55
C HIS A 56 -2.57 -9.20 19.58
N GLY A 57 -1.79 -9.57 18.56
CA GLY A 57 -1.14 -10.87 18.46
C GLY A 57 -2.12 -12.01 18.12
N ARG A 58 -3.29 -11.71 17.56
CA ARG A 58 -4.31 -12.70 17.18
C ARG A 58 -4.45 -12.78 15.67
N LEU A 59 -4.63 -14.00 15.15
CA LEU A 59 -5.01 -14.22 13.76
C LEU A 59 -6.54 -14.29 13.68
N PRO A 60 -7.21 -13.39 12.95
CA PRO A 60 -8.67 -13.41 12.83
C PRO A 60 -9.17 -14.56 11.97
N SER A 61 -10.41 -14.95 12.20
CA SER A 61 -11.26 -15.72 11.27
C SER A 61 -12.28 -14.80 10.58
N ILE A 62 -12.97 -15.32 9.56
CA ILE A 62 -13.94 -14.52 8.77
C ILE A 62 -15.11 -13.95 9.60
N ASP A 63 -15.43 -14.60 10.72
CA ASP A 63 -16.50 -14.24 11.64
C ASP A 63 -15.97 -13.48 12.88
N THR A 64 -14.69 -13.08 12.87
CA THR A 64 -14.12 -12.29 13.96
C THR A 64 -14.71 -10.88 13.93
N PRO A 65 -15.37 -10.39 14.99
CA PRO A 65 -15.92 -9.04 15.02
C PRO A 65 -14.83 -7.97 14.91
N ILE A 66 -15.10 -6.87 14.21
CA ILE A 66 -14.17 -5.74 14.11
C ILE A 66 -14.24 -4.92 15.41
N ASP A 67 -13.10 -4.72 16.07
CA ASP A 67 -12.96 -3.80 17.19
C ASP A 67 -13.06 -2.32 16.72
N ALA A 68 -14.30 -1.83 16.63
CA ALA A 68 -14.61 -0.47 16.25
C ALA A 68 -13.92 0.56 17.16
N ALA A 69 -13.82 0.27 18.46
CA ALA A 69 -13.25 1.18 19.44
C ALA A 69 -11.77 1.43 19.15
N ALA A 70 -11.02 0.37 18.86
CA ALA A 70 -9.59 0.43 18.55
C ALA A 70 -9.27 1.10 17.18
N GLY A 71 -10.24 1.24 16.28
CA GLY A 71 -10.05 1.87 14.97
C GLY A 71 -10.34 3.38 14.91
N GLY A 72 -10.86 3.96 15.99
CA GLY A 72 -11.19 5.40 16.08
C GLY A 72 -12.55 5.77 15.49
N GLY A 73 -12.92 7.06 15.61
CA GLY A 73 -14.28 7.55 15.31
C GLY A 73 -14.78 7.21 13.91
N ALA A 74 -13.95 7.36 12.88
CA ALA A 74 -14.35 7.03 11.51
C ALA A 74 -14.72 5.55 11.31
N LEU A 75 -14.05 4.62 12.00
CA LEU A 75 -14.40 3.19 11.92
C LEU A 75 -15.71 2.92 12.69
N GLN A 76 -15.87 3.53 13.86
CA GLN A 76 -17.08 3.40 14.66
C GLN A 76 -18.31 3.89 13.91
N GLU A 77 -18.24 5.10 13.35
CA GLU A 77 -19.31 5.69 12.52
C GLU A 77 -19.64 4.80 11.33
N ARG A 78 -18.61 4.28 10.65
CA ARG A 78 -18.81 3.38 9.51
C ARG A 78 -19.58 2.11 9.91
N LEU A 79 -19.14 1.43 10.96
CA LEU A 79 -19.71 0.15 11.40
C LEU A 79 -21.12 0.32 11.97
N ALA A 80 -21.42 1.45 12.60
CA ALA A 80 -22.77 1.77 13.08
C ALA A 80 -23.81 1.79 11.95
N MET A 81 -23.40 2.16 10.73
CA MET A 81 -24.27 2.22 9.55
C MET A 81 -24.25 0.96 8.68
N GLU A 82 -23.31 0.03 8.91
CA GLU A 82 -23.22 -1.21 8.14
C GLU A 82 -24.17 -2.30 8.69
N PRO A 83 -24.72 -3.16 7.82
CA PRO A 83 -25.45 -4.35 8.24
C PRO A 83 -24.52 -5.34 8.97
N GLU A 84 -25.11 -6.19 9.81
CA GLU A 84 -24.36 -7.14 10.67
C GLU A 84 -23.30 -7.94 9.93
N ARG A 85 -23.64 -8.46 8.74
CA ARG A 85 -22.73 -9.24 7.86
C ARG A 85 -21.46 -8.51 7.41
N ARG A 86 -21.32 -7.22 7.68
CA ARG A 86 -20.16 -6.38 7.34
C ARG A 86 -19.56 -5.70 8.57
N ARG A 87 -19.74 -6.32 9.73
CA ARG A 87 -19.13 -5.92 11.00
C ARG A 87 -17.99 -6.85 11.44
N ASP A 88 -17.71 -7.88 10.64
CA ASP A 88 -16.67 -8.87 10.90
C ASP A 88 -15.47 -8.72 9.95
N VAL A 89 -14.37 -9.42 10.23
CA VAL A 89 -13.16 -9.47 9.40
C VAL A 89 -13.36 -10.47 8.26
N TRP A 90 -14.34 -10.26 7.38
CA TRP A 90 -14.66 -11.24 6.31
C TRP A 90 -13.52 -11.45 5.30
N VAL A 91 -12.53 -10.57 5.28
CA VAL A 91 -11.30 -10.69 4.49
C VAL A 91 -10.25 -11.60 5.15
N ALA A 92 -10.55 -12.25 6.27
CA ALA A 92 -9.67 -13.17 6.98
C ALA A 92 -9.35 -14.46 6.21
N ASN A 93 -9.99 -14.70 5.07
CA ASN A 93 -9.60 -15.74 4.11
C ASN A 93 -8.28 -15.43 3.39
N ASN A 94 -7.78 -14.19 3.46
CA ASN A 94 -6.52 -13.79 2.84
C ASN A 94 -5.29 -14.17 3.70
N PRO A 95 -4.15 -14.53 3.07
CA PRO A 95 -2.90 -14.74 3.78
C PRO A 95 -2.47 -13.52 4.61
N PRO A 96 -1.87 -13.70 5.81
CA PRO A 96 -1.65 -12.62 6.77
C PRO A 96 -0.50 -11.67 6.42
N LEU A 97 0.35 -12.01 5.45
CA LEU A 97 1.64 -11.33 5.22
C LEU A 97 1.48 -9.82 5.02
N THR A 98 0.53 -9.39 4.17
CA THR A 98 0.31 -7.97 3.88
C THR A 98 -0.15 -7.21 5.12
N TYR A 99 -1.01 -7.82 5.92
CA TYR A 99 -1.52 -7.23 7.16
C TYR A 99 -0.46 -7.19 8.26
N LEU A 100 0.41 -8.21 8.35
CA LEU A 100 1.55 -8.22 9.27
C LEU A 100 2.52 -7.08 8.98
N LEU A 101 2.81 -6.81 7.70
CA LEU A 101 3.63 -5.65 7.30
C LEU A 101 2.95 -4.31 7.62
N ALA A 102 1.62 -4.28 7.66
CA ALA A 102 0.84 -3.09 7.98
C ALA A 102 0.70 -2.82 9.48
N VAL A 103 1.00 -3.78 10.36
CA VAL A 103 0.88 -3.66 11.83
C VAL A 103 1.54 -2.37 12.34
N GLY A 104 2.80 -2.14 11.98
CA GLY A 104 3.58 -0.97 12.41
C GLY A 104 3.01 0.35 11.87
N PRO A 105 2.89 0.52 10.53
CA PRO A 105 2.29 1.71 9.93
C PRO A 105 0.91 2.06 10.50
N SER A 106 0.02 1.07 10.65
CA SER A 106 -1.34 1.27 11.18
C SER A 106 -1.36 1.62 12.66
N ALA A 107 -0.43 1.06 13.46
CA ALA A 107 -0.29 1.42 14.86
C ALA A 107 0.19 2.87 15.00
N LEU A 108 1.15 3.28 14.15
CA LEU A 108 1.69 4.64 14.14
C LEU A 108 0.64 5.67 13.73
N THR A 109 -0.09 5.46 12.63
CA THR A 109 -1.11 6.42 12.18
C THR A 109 -2.25 6.56 13.18
N ARG A 110 -2.63 5.46 13.86
CA ARG A 110 -3.58 5.51 14.98
C ARG A 110 -3.02 6.31 16.15
N ALA A 111 -1.78 6.04 16.58
CA ALA A 111 -1.15 6.73 17.71
C ALA A 111 -1.00 8.24 17.47
N LEU A 112 -0.79 8.65 16.22
CA LEU A 112 -0.72 10.05 15.80
C LEU A 112 -2.09 10.71 15.61
N GLY A 113 -3.20 9.98 15.77
CA GLY A 113 -4.55 10.51 15.60
C GLY A 113 -4.85 10.94 14.15
N VAL A 114 -4.20 10.35 13.15
CA VAL A 114 -4.43 10.68 11.75
C VAL A 114 -5.89 10.34 11.39
N PRO A 115 -6.64 11.22 10.69
CA PRO A 115 -7.98 10.88 10.21
C PRO A 115 -8.00 9.59 9.40
N GLY A 116 -8.86 8.64 9.76
CA GLY A 116 -8.88 7.28 9.19
C GLY A 116 -7.97 6.26 9.90
N GLY A 117 -7.09 6.72 10.80
CA GLY A 117 -6.33 5.90 11.75
C GLY A 117 -5.60 4.72 11.10
N PRO A 118 -5.88 3.47 11.50
CA PRO A 118 -5.17 2.28 11.02
C PRO A 118 -5.33 2.04 9.50
N LEU A 119 -6.44 2.48 8.90
CA LEU A 119 -6.64 2.37 7.44
C LEU A 119 -5.60 3.18 6.66
N VAL A 120 -5.20 4.35 7.17
CA VAL A 120 -4.16 5.15 6.51
C VAL A 120 -2.83 4.40 6.52
N GLY A 121 -2.48 3.72 7.61
CA GLY A 121 -1.28 2.89 7.67
C GLY A 121 -1.27 1.78 6.62
N LEU A 122 -2.40 1.12 6.39
CA LEU A 122 -2.60 0.15 5.30
C LEU A 122 -2.39 0.78 3.93
N ARG A 123 -2.98 1.95 3.69
CA ARG A 123 -2.82 2.69 2.43
C ARG A 123 -1.36 3.13 2.21
N LEU A 124 -0.64 3.54 3.25
CA LEU A 124 0.77 3.89 3.16
C LEU A 124 1.67 2.70 2.82
N LEU A 125 1.35 1.50 3.34
CA LEU A 125 2.01 0.27 2.89
C LEU A 125 1.77 0.03 1.40
N ASN A 126 0.55 0.23 0.91
CA ASN A 126 0.25 0.13 -0.52
C ASN A 126 1.03 1.15 -1.35
N VAL A 127 1.20 2.39 -0.86
CA VAL A 127 2.04 3.40 -1.54
C VAL A 127 3.49 2.94 -1.65
N ALA A 128 4.06 2.38 -0.57
CA ALA A 128 5.41 1.83 -0.58
C ALA A 128 5.53 0.63 -1.54
N ALA A 129 4.52 -0.24 -1.56
CA ALA A 129 4.45 -1.36 -2.50
C ALA A 129 4.37 -0.89 -3.96
N THR A 130 3.59 0.16 -4.26
CA THR A 130 3.54 0.78 -5.59
C THR A 130 4.92 1.30 -6.01
N ALA A 131 5.63 2.02 -5.14
CA ALA A 131 6.98 2.50 -5.44
C ALA A 131 7.95 1.33 -5.72
N GLY A 132 7.90 0.28 -4.91
CA GLY A 132 8.69 -0.94 -5.12
C GLY A 132 8.35 -1.64 -6.44
N ALA A 133 7.05 -1.77 -6.75
CA ALA A 133 6.58 -2.41 -7.97
C ALA A 133 7.08 -1.69 -9.23
N VAL A 134 7.09 -0.36 -9.24
CA VAL A 134 7.64 0.45 -10.35
C VAL A 134 9.12 0.15 -10.58
N VAL A 135 9.92 0.11 -9.51
CA VAL A 135 11.36 -0.20 -9.60
C VAL A 135 11.58 -1.64 -10.07
N LEU A 136 10.84 -2.60 -9.52
CA LEU A 136 10.95 -4.00 -9.89
C LEU A 136 10.50 -4.24 -11.34
N ALA A 137 9.45 -3.58 -11.80
CA ALA A 137 8.99 -3.65 -13.18
C ALA A 137 10.04 -3.08 -14.15
N TYR A 138 10.68 -1.96 -13.79
CA TYR A 138 11.83 -1.43 -14.54
C TYR A 138 12.95 -2.47 -14.67
N LEU A 139 13.37 -3.04 -13.54
CA LEU A 139 14.49 -3.99 -13.49
C LEU A 139 14.17 -5.26 -14.29
N LEU A 140 12.96 -5.79 -14.15
CA LEU A 140 12.52 -7.00 -14.84
C LEU A 140 12.45 -6.78 -16.36
N ALA A 141 11.78 -5.72 -16.80
CA ALA A 141 11.64 -5.44 -18.24
C ALA A 141 13.00 -5.16 -18.90
N ARG A 142 13.89 -4.44 -18.21
CA ARG A 142 15.26 -4.21 -18.67
C ARG A 142 16.05 -5.52 -18.79
N ASP A 143 15.94 -6.41 -17.81
CA ASP A 143 16.69 -7.67 -17.79
C ASP A 143 16.23 -8.61 -18.92
N LEU A 144 14.91 -8.72 -19.12
CA LEU A 144 14.32 -9.47 -20.23
C LEU A 144 14.72 -8.92 -21.61
N ALA A 145 15.01 -7.61 -21.70
CA ALA A 145 15.44 -6.94 -22.93
C ALA A 145 16.97 -6.89 -23.12
N GLY A 146 17.73 -7.73 -22.40
CA GLY A 146 19.20 -7.77 -22.55
C GLY A 146 19.91 -6.50 -22.05
N GLY A 147 19.29 -5.77 -21.11
CA GLY A 147 19.85 -4.58 -20.51
C GLY A 147 19.36 -3.25 -21.11
N ASP A 148 18.39 -3.24 -22.03
CA ASP A 148 17.87 -2.01 -22.63
C ASP A 148 17.10 -1.14 -21.61
N PRO A 149 17.65 0.03 -21.21
CA PRO A 149 17.00 0.88 -20.21
C PRO A 149 15.68 1.49 -20.70
N THR A 150 15.48 1.61 -22.01
CA THR A 150 14.26 2.16 -22.61
C THR A 150 13.10 1.21 -22.40
N VAL A 151 13.30 -0.08 -22.67
CA VAL A 151 12.30 -1.12 -22.41
C VAL A 151 12.01 -1.23 -20.92
N GLY A 152 13.05 -1.07 -20.08
CA GLY A 152 12.88 -0.93 -18.64
C GLY A 152 11.91 0.21 -18.26
N LEU A 153 12.10 1.41 -18.82
CA LEU A 153 11.25 2.56 -18.52
C LEU A 153 9.79 2.31 -18.93
N VAL A 154 9.57 1.72 -20.12
CA VAL A 154 8.23 1.35 -20.58
C VAL A 154 7.59 0.36 -19.62
N GLY A 155 8.35 -0.62 -19.14
CA GLY A 155 7.88 -1.57 -18.11
C GLY A 155 7.54 -0.90 -16.77
N ALA A 156 8.23 0.19 -16.42
CA ALA A 156 7.95 0.98 -15.22
C ALA A 156 6.68 1.86 -15.35
N GLY A 157 6.06 1.89 -16.54
CA GLY A 157 4.87 2.70 -16.83
C GLY A 157 5.16 4.04 -17.52
N ILE A 158 6.32 4.19 -18.17
CA ILE A 158 6.73 5.38 -18.95
C ILE A 158 7.23 4.99 -20.33
#